data_AF-A0A9P4HKI9-F1
#
_entry.id   AF-A0A9P4HKI9-F1
#
_cell.length_a   1.000
_cell.length_b   1.000
_cell.length_c   1.000
_cell.angle_alpha   90.00
_cell.angle_beta   90.00
_cell.angle_gamma   90.00
#
_symmetry.space_group_name_H-M   'P 1'
#
loop_
_entity.id
_entity.type
_entity.pdbx_description
1 polymer ?
#
loop_
_entity_poly.entity_id
_entity_poly.type
_entity_poly.pdbx_seq_one_letter_code
_entity_poly.pdbx_strand_id
1 'polypeptide(L)'
;MARMNIQEIAASDQKDAVRIDEIAKIRGWFRPEDDSPYYATVQDYLSEKLTLDEATKKLCTPIDEKISAQQLDDVNFMDLWYSIIHSARRINYREANWHTVLVDLVAAFKEHSIPGNDKYDYLYSSLTDFLMACRETYNDQPTPGDASDVEITAWTNLNYFYALLTGKQAADNSLFAIWAMRQALETPHADDRESTAAQKYDTYVPAAAVWAFGGYRVLFEKDEDLTPKDKRQGNPAKGGELWKGKAEFSKERWYFWRERFAEVGKMGDVNEQTRVVARDAIQAMERAATFEKM
;
A
#
# COMPACT_ATOMS: atom_id res chain seq x y z
N MET A 1 -21.26 -24.74 10.80
CA MET A 1 -21.15 -23.35 11.26
C MET A 1 -21.73 -22.46 10.18
N ALA A 2 -22.66 -21.56 10.51
CA ALA A 2 -23.12 -20.55 9.57
C ALA A 2 -21.91 -19.67 9.21
N ARG A 3 -21.66 -19.46 7.92
CA ARG A 3 -20.59 -18.57 7.45
C ARG A 3 -21.07 -17.15 7.75
N MET A 4 -20.42 -16.48 8.71
CA MET A 4 -20.77 -15.09 9.05
C MET A 4 -20.65 -14.22 7.79
N ASN A 5 -21.59 -13.28 7.61
CA ASN A 5 -21.48 -12.30 6.54
C ASN A 5 -20.52 -11.17 6.94
N ILE A 6 -20.10 -10.35 5.98
CA ILE A 6 -19.11 -9.28 6.21
C ILE A 6 -19.59 -8.28 7.25
N GLN A 7 -20.89 -7.96 7.28
CA GLN A 7 -21.45 -7.02 8.24
C GLN A 7 -21.34 -7.54 9.69
N GLU A 8 -21.58 -8.84 9.90
CA GLU A 8 -21.43 -9.48 11.21
C GLU A 8 -19.97 -9.49 11.68
N ILE A 9 -19.03 -9.74 10.78
CA ILE A 9 -17.59 -9.74 11.09
C ILE A 9 -17.14 -8.32 11.44
N ALA A 10 -17.52 -7.33 10.63
CA ALA A 10 -17.19 -5.93 10.86
C ALA A 10 -17.74 -5.41 12.19
N ALA A 11 -18.93 -5.86 12.60
CA ALA A 11 -19.57 -5.49 13.85
C ALA A 11 -19.13 -6.31 15.08
N SER A 12 -18.28 -7.33 14.90
CA SER A 12 -17.79 -8.17 16.01
C SER A 12 -16.92 -7.38 17.00
N ASP A 13 -16.59 -7.97 18.16
CA ASP A 13 -15.67 -7.42 19.16
C ASP A 13 -14.21 -7.87 18.96
N GLN A 14 -13.94 -8.68 17.92
CA GLN A 14 -12.61 -9.16 17.58
C GLN A 14 -11.64 -8.01 17.26
N LYS A 15 -10.33 -8.25 17.31
CA LYS A 15 -9.35 -7.27 16.80
C LYS A 15 -9.46 -7.12 15.29
N ASP A 16 -9.20 -5.92 14.76
CA ASP A 16 -9.24 -5.63 13.32
C ASP A 16 -8.40 -6.61 12.50
N ALA A 17 -7.22 -7.00 12.98
CA ALA A 17 -6.37 -7.99 12.31
C ALA A 17 -7.10 -9.33 12.06
N VAL A 18 -7.93 -9.78 13.01
CA VAL A 18 -8.72 -11.02 12.88
C VAL A 18 -9.88 -10.82 11.92
N ARG A 19 -10.59 -9.68 12.02
CA ARG A 19 -11.68 -9.33 11.10
C ARG A 19 -11.17 -9.25 9.66
N ILE A 20 -9.99 -8.68 9.45
CA ILE A 20 -9.31 -8.60 8.15
C ILE A 20 -9.02 -9.99 7.60
N ASP A 21 -8.54 -10.93 8.42
CA ASP A 21 -8.28 -12.31 8.01
C ASP A 21 -9.57 -13.01 7.54
N GLU A 22 -10.69 -12.78 8.23
CA GLU A 22 -11.99 -13.36 7.88
C GLU A 22 -12.60 -12.71 6.63
N ILE A 23 -12.55 -11.37 6.53
CA ILE A 23 -13.04 -10.63 5.37
C ILE A 23 -12.23 -10.98 4.12
N ALA A 24 -10.91 -11.11 4.22
CA ALA A 24 -10.04 -11.50 3.12
C ALA A 24 -10.49 -12.83 2.49
N LYS A 25 -10.91 -13.80 3.31
CA LYS A 25 -11.42 -15.10 2.85
C LYS A 25 -12.77 -15.01 2.16
N ILE A 26 -13.63 -14.08 2.57
CA ILE A 26 -14.97 -13.91 1.97
C ILE A 26 -14.89 -13.12 0.68
N ARG A 27 -14.13 -12.01 0.67
CA ARG A 27 -13.92 -11.17 -0.52
C ARG A 27 -13.00 -11.82 -1.56
N GLY A 28 -12.21 -12.82 -1.15
CA GLY A 28 -11.21 -13.45 -2.02
C GLY A 28 -10.01 -12.54 -2.27
N TRP A 29 -9.62 -11.77 -1.25
CA TRP A 29 -8.43 -10.93 -1.34
C TRP A 29 -7.17 -11.77 -1.50
N PHE A 30 -6.18 -11.20 -2.17
CA PHE A 30 -4.85 -11.78 -2.23
C PHE A 30 -4.25 -11.82 -0.82
N ARG A 31 -3.92 -13.03 -0.38
CA ARG A 31 -3.47 -13.35 0.98
C ARG A 31 -2.53 -14.56 0.92
N PRO A 32 -1.77 -14.83 2.00
CA PRO A 32 -0.92 -16.00 2.07
C PRO A 32 -1.72 -17.30 2.00
N GLU A 33 -1.04 -18.33 1.53
CA GLU A 33 -1.51 -19.72 1.64
C GLU A 33 -1.78 -20.08 3.11
N ASP A 34 -2.75 -20.96 3.34
CA ASP A 34 -3.22 -21.28 4.70
C ASP A 34 -2.12 -21.90 5.59
N ASP A 35 -1.14 -22.56 4.97
CA ASP A 35 0.04 -23.17 5.60
C ASP A 35 1.36 -22.48 5.20
N SER A 36 1.30 -21.23 4.76
CA SER A 36 2.48 -20.45 4.34
C SER A 36 3.56 -20.39 5.44
N PRO A 37 4.78 -20.90 5.18
CA PRO A 37 5.91 -20.77 6.10
C PRO A 37 6.45 -19.34 6.15
N TYR A 38 6.29 -18.57 5.06
CA TYR A 38 6.65 -17.17 4.99
C TYR A 38 5.77 -16.35 5.93
N TYR A 39 4.46 -16.58 5.92
CA TYR A 39 3.53 -15.87 6.81
C TYR A 39 3.87 -16.12 8.28
N ALA A 40 4.10 -17.38 8.66
CA ALA A 40 4.50 -17.72 10.03
C ALA A 40 5.78 -16.97 10.46
N THR A 41 6.79 -16.90 9.58
CA THR A 41 8.04 -16.17 9.85
C THR A 41 7.79 -14.66 10.03
N VAL A 42 6.98 -14.06 9.17
CA VAL A 42 6.61 -12.63 9.27
C VAL A 42 5.84 -12.35 10.56
N GLN A 43 4.92 -13.24 10.96
CA GLN A 43 4.18 -13.10 12.22
C GLN A 43 5.09 -13.21 13.44
N ASP A 44 6.03 -14.16 13.44
CA ASP A 44 6.98 -14.30 14.53
C ASP A 44 7.88 -13.07 14.66
N TYR A 45 8.32 -12.49 13.54
CA TYR A 45 9.06 -11.23 13.50
C TYR A 45 8.23 -10.05 14.03
N LEU A 46 6.98 -9.88 13.57
CA LEU A 46 6.08 -8.84 14.07
C LEU A 46 5.73 -8.99 15.56
N SER A 47 5.77 -10.21 16.08
CA SER A 47 5.59 -10.49 17.52
C SER A 47 6.89 -10.44 18.32
N GLU A 48 7.97 -9.92 17.73
CA GLU A 48 9.30 -9.76 18.35
C GLU A 48 9.94 -11.07 18.83
N LYS A 49 9.47 -12.22 18.34
CA LYS A 49 10.10 -13.52 18.62
C LYS A 49 11.34 -13.78 17.77
N LEU A 50 11.48 -13.04 16.67
CA LEU A 50 12.63 -13.07 15.79
C LEU A 50 13.20 -11.65 15.68
N THR A 51 14.51 -11.55 15.66
CA THR A 51 15.22 -10.35 15.22
C THR A 51 15.13 -10.18 13.70
N LEU A 52 15.48 -8.99 13.19
CA LEU A 52 15.52 -8.73 11.75
C LEU A 52 16.44 -9.71 11.01
N ASP A 53 17.64 -9.97 11.53
CA ASP A 53 18.58 -10.94 10.97
C ASP A 53 18.02 -12.36 10.95
N GLU A 54 17.39 -12.81 12.04
CA GLU A 54 16.80 -14.15 12.11
C GLU A 54 15.62 -14.31 11.16
N ALA A 55 14.76 -13.31 11.06
CA ALA A 55 13.63 -13.30 10.13
C ALA A 55 14.12 -13.29 8.68
N THR A 56 15.05 -12.40 8.33
CA THR A 56 15.64 -12.31 6.99
C THR A 56 16.30 -13.63 6.61
N LYS A 57 17.11 -14.20 7.51
CA LYS A 57 17.74 -15.50 7.28
C LYS A 57 16.72 -16.61 7.06
N LYS A 58 15.64 -16.65 7.84
CA LYS A 58 14.57 -17.66 7.67
C LYS A 58 13.82 -17.51 6.35
N LEU A 59 13.66 -16.30 5.84
CA LEU A 59 13.04 -16.05 4.53
C LEU A 59 13.98 -16.41 3.37
N CYS A 60 15.25 -16.02 3.44
CA CYS A 60 16.21 -16.19 2.33
C CYS A 60 16.81 -17.61 2.26
N THR A 61 17.07 -18.27 3.39
CA THR A 61 17.77 -19.58 3.40
C THR A 61 17.09 -20.64 2.53
N PRO A 62 15.75 -20.87 2.61
CA PRO A 62 15.09 -21.83 1.74
C PRO A 62 15.20 -21.48 0.25
N ILE A 63 15.24 -20.19 -0.08
CA ILE A 63 15.42 -19.70 -1.46
C ILE A 63 16.84 -19.98 -1.93
N ASP A 64 17.85 -19.70 -1.11
CA ASP A 64 19.27 -19.98 -1.40
C ASP A 64 19.53 -21.47 -1.61
N GLU A 65 18.91 -22.33 -0.79
CA GLU A 65 18.97 -23.78 -0.92
C GLU A 65 18.36 -24.25 -2.26
N LYS A 66 17.21 -23.70 -2.64
CA LYS A 66 16.55 -24.00 -3.93
C LYS A 66 17.38 -23.52 -5.12
N ILE A 67 17.99 -22.35 -5.03
CA ILE A 67 18.93 -21.85 -6.04
C ILE A 67 20.12 -22.81 -6.19
N SER A 68 20.71 -23.24 -5.07
CA SER A 68 21.87 -24.15 -5.06
C SER A 68 21.53 -25.53 -5.64
N ALA A 69 20.30 -25.99 -5.40
CA ALA A 69 19.76 -27.23 -5.93
C ALA A 69 19.25 -27.14 -7.38
N GLN A 70 19.31 -25.97 -8.03
CA GLN A 70 18.75 -25.71 -9.36
C GLN A 70 17.22 -25.96 -9.43
N GLN A 71 16.52 -25.62 -8.36
CA GLN A 71 15.08 -25.79 -8.16
C GLN A 71 14.38 -24.44 -7.96
N LEU A 72 14.80 -23.41 -8.71
CA LEU A 72 14.24 -22.06 -8.55
C LEU A 72 12.74 -22.00 -8.84
N ASP A 73 12.24 -22.84 -9.75
CA ASP A 73 10.82 -22.93 -10.09
C ASP A 73 9.94 -23.42 -8.92
N ASP A 74 10.54 -24.00 -7.87
CA ASP A 74 9.83 -24.41 -6.65
C ASP A 74 9.67 -23.25 -5.64
N VAL A 75 10.27 -22.08 -5.88
CA VAL A 75 10.19 -20.93 -4.97
C VAL A 75 8.91 -20.15 -5.25
N ASN A 76 8.01 -20.11 -4.25
CA ASN A 76 6.78 -19.34 -4.33
C ASN A 76 6.98 -17.90 -3.85
N PHE A 77 7.56 -17.05 -4.72
CA PHE A 77 7.75 -15.63 -4.42
C PHE A 77 6.44 -14.88 -4.17
N MET A 78 5.34 -15.28 -4.83
CA MET A 78 4.04 -14.65 -4.63
C MET A 78 3.52 -14.83 -3.21
N ASP A 79 3.61 -16.04 -2.64
CA ASP A 79 3.21 -16.30 -1.26
C ASP A 79 4.10 -15.55 -0.24
N LEU A 80 5.41 -15.43 -0.50
CA LEU A 80 6.31 -14.58 0.28
C LEU A 80 5.81 -13.13 0.31
N TRP A 81 5.49 -12.56 -0.85
CA TRP A 81 5.05 -11.16 -0.91
C TRP A 81 3.66 -10.97 -0.34
N TYR A 82 2.71 -11.87 -0.61
CA TYR A 82 1.41 -11.83 0.03
C TYR A 82 1.52 -11.94 1.56
N SER A 83 2.50 -12.69 2.08
CA SER A 83 2.78 -12.79 3.52
C SER A 83 3.14 -11.46 4.14
N ILE A 84 4.03 -10.70 3.51
CA ILE A 84 4.45 -9.38 3.98
C ILE A 84 3.31 -8.37 3.79
N ILE A 85 2.71 -8.34 2.60
CA ILE A 85 1.68 -7.37 2.23
C ILE A 85 0.40 -7.54 3.08
N HIS A 86 -0.07 -8.77 3.27
CA HIS A 86 -1.24 -9.05 4.10
C HIS A 86 -0.98 -8.74 5.57
N SER A 87 0.25 -8.97 6.05
CA SER A 87 0.65 -8.55 7.39
C SER A 87 0.58 -7.04 7.57
N ALA A 88 1.01 -6.27 6.55
CA ALA A 88 0.90 -4.82 6.57
C ALA A 88 -0.56 -4.33 6.62
N ARG A 89 -1.49 -5.01 5.92
CA ARG A 89 -2.93 -4.68 6.00
C ARG A 89 -3.49 -4.77 7.41
N ARG A 90 -2.97 -5.70 8.21
CA ARG A 90 -3.43 -6.00 9.58
C ARG A 90 -2.94 -4.99 10.62
N ILE A 91 -1.98 -4.13 10.27
CA ILE A 91 -1.39 -3.12 11.16
C ILE A 91 -2.04 -1.77 10.86
N ASN A 92 -2.61 -1.11 11.85
CA ASN A 92 -3.24 0.19 11.62
C ASN A 92 -2.18 1.22 11.16
N TYR A 93 -2.47 2.03 10.14
CA TYR A 93 -1.53 3.00 9.59
C TYR A 93 -1.04 4.03 10.63
N ARG A 94 -1.76 4.22 11.73
CA ARG A 94 -1.34 5.09 12.84
C ARG A 94 -0.26 4.44 13.72
N GLU A 95 -0.04 3.14 13.59
CA GLU A 95 1.01 2.37 14.27
C GLU A 95 2.30 2.34 13.42
N ALA A 96 2.83 3.52 13.09
CA ALA A 96 3.92 3.70 12.15
C ALA A 96 5.18 2.84 12.44
N ASN A 97 5.47 2.56 13.71
CA ASN A 97 6.61 1.73 14.11
C ASN A 97 6.49 0.30 13.56
N TRP A 98 5.30 -0.32 13.64
CA TRP A 98 5.10 -1.69 13.17
C TRP A 98 5.11 -1.80 11.65
N HIS A 99 4.63 -0.77 10.94
CA HIS A 99 4.84 -0.68 9.49
C HIS A 99 6.33 -0.55 9.13
N THR A 100 7.07 0.25 9.90
CA THR A 100 8.51 0.45 9.68
C THR A 100 9.29 -0.85 9.84
N VAL A 101 8.93 -1.67 10.84
CA VAL A 101 9.51 -3.00 11.06
C VAL A 101 9.37 -3.89 9.82
N LEU A 102 8.21 -3.90 9.15
CA LEU A 102 8.03 -4.65 7.88
C LEU A 102 8.83 -4.06 6.72
N VAL A 103 8.92 -2.74 6.64
CA VAL A 103 9.74 -2.07 5.60
C VAL A 103 11.21 -2.44 5.76
N ASP A 104 11.71 -2.52 7.00
CA ASP A 104 13.09 -2.92 7.30
C ASP A 104 13.34 -4.39 6.90
N LEU A 105 12.35 -5.26 7.06
CA LEU A 105 12.42 -6.64 6.57
C LEU A 105 12.53 -6.72 5.04
N VAL A 106 11.74 -5.92 4.31
CA VAL A 106 11.83 -5.86 2.85
C VAL A 106 13.19 -5.30 2.41
N ALA A 107 13.71 -4.28 3.10
CA ALA A 107 15.03 -3.72 2.81
C ALA A 107 16.14 -4.75 3.06
N ALA A 108 16.11 -5.46 4.19
CA ALA A 108 17.07 -6.51 4.51
C ALA A 108 17.01 -7.67 3.51
N PHE A 109 15.81 -8.09 3.09
CA PHE A 109 15.66 -9.07 2.01
C PHE A 109 16.29 -8.58 0.71
N LYS A 110 16.09 -7.31 0.35
CA LYS A 110 16.65 -6.69 -0.87
C LYS A 110 18.18 -6.65 -0.88
N GLU A 111 18.77 -6.44 0.29
CA GLU A 111 20.22 -6.34 0.49
C GLU A 111 20.90 -7.71 0.62
N HIS A 112 20.13 -8.80 0.75
CA HIS A 112 20.67 -10.15 0.82
C HIS A 112 21.40 -10.54 -0.47
N SER A 113 22.51 -11.24 -0.31
CA SER A 113 23.31 -11.79 -1.40
C SER A 113 23.78 -13.19 -1.06
N ILE A 114 24.06 -13.98 -2.08
CA ILE A 114 24.49 -15.37 -1.90
C ILE A 114 26.01 -15.45 -2.09
N PRO A 115 26.80 -15.74 -1.04
CA PRO A 115 28.25 -15.81 -1.18
C PRO A 115 28.69 -16.80 -2.25
N GLY A 116 29.38 -16.30 -3.28
CA GLY A 116 29.89 -17.12 -4.39
C GLY A 116 28.84 -17.51 -5.42
N ASN A 117 27.65 -16.87 -5.40
CA ASN A 117 26.60 -17.09 -6.38
C ASN A 117 25.91 -15.78 -6.82
N ASP A 118 26.72 -14.74 -6.99
CA ASP A 118 26.33 -13.35 -7.29
C ASP A 118 25.40 -13.22 -8.52
N LYS A 119 25.42 -14.22 -9.41
CA LYS A 119 24.53 -14.26 -10.59
C LYS A 119 23.02 -14.30 -10.23
N TYR A 120 22.66 -14.66 -8.99
CA TYR A 120 21.28 -14.69 -8.51
C TYR A 120 20.93 -13.54 -7.56
N ASP A 121 21.86 -12.62 -7.26
CA ASP A 121 21.59 -11.47 -6.40
C ASP A 121 20.49 -10.56 -6.97
N TYR A 122 20.21 -10.64 -8.28
CA TYR A 122 19.08 -9.95 -8.89
C TYR A 122 17.73 -10.39 -8.29
N LEU A 123 17.59 -11.64 -7.82
CA LEU A 123 16.34 -12.14 -7.25
C LEU A 123 15.92 -11.31 -6.03
N TYR A 124 16.91 -10.96 -5.20
CA TYR A 124 16.77 -10.15 -4.01
C TYR A 124 16.73 -8.65 -4.33
N SER A 125 17.75 -8.15 -5.02
CA SER A 125 17.91 -6.71 -5.28
C SER A 125 16.81 -6.11 -6.16
N SER A 126 16.21 -6.90 -7.06
CA SER A 126 15.05 -6.48 -7.86
C SER A 126 13.70 -6.77 -7.19
N LEU A 127 13.70 -7.48 -6.04
CA LEU A 127 12.50 -7.97 -5.37
C LEU A 127 11.61 -8.76 -6.34
N THR A 128 12.12 -9.89 -6.84
CA THR A 128 11.44 -10.69 -7.88
C THR A 128 9.98 -10.94 -7.55
N ASP A 129 9.07 -10.64 -8.47
CA ASP A 129 7.61 -10.71 -8.36
C ASP A 129 6.94 -9.75 -7.35
N PHE A 130 7.70 -8.94 -6.61
CA PHE A 130 7.12 -8.03 -5.61
C PHE A 130 6.16 -7.00 -6.22
N LEU A 131 6.55 -6.35 -7.33
CA LEU A 131 5.67 -5.38 -7.99
C LEU A 131 4.38 -6.04 -8.53
N MET A 132 4.46 -7.31 -8.94
CA MET A 132 3.29 -8.08 -9.38
C MET A 132 2.35 -8.32 -8.20
N ALA A 133 2.86 -8.83 -7.08
CA ALA A 133 2.09 -9.01 -5.85
C ALA A 133 1.49 -7.69 -5.34
N CYS A 134 2.25 -6.58 -5.44
CA CYS A 134 1.76 -5.25 -5.11
C CYS A 134 0.57 -4.86 -5.99
N ARG A 135 0.65 -5.09 -7.30
CA ARG A 135 -0.40 -4.76 -8.25
C ARG A 135 -1.65 -5.61 -8.05
N GLU A 136 -1.49 -6.90 -7.79
CA GLU A 136 -2.62 -7.81 -7.57
C GLU A 136 -3.38 -7.47 -6.30
N THR A 137 -2.67 -7.34 -5.19
CA THR A 137 -3.27 -6.89 -3.93
C THR A 137 -3.87 -5.48 -4.05
N TYR A 138 -3.35 -4.61 -4.92
CA TYR A 138 -3.98 -3.32 -5.21
C TYR A 138 -5.37 -3.46 -5.87
N ASN A 139 -5.69 -4.59 -6.51
CA ASN A 139 -7.01 -4.84 -7.08
C ASN A 139 -8.06 -5.20 -6.01
N ASP A 140 -7.67 -5.43 -4.75
CA ASP A 140 -8.59 -5.67 -3.63
C ASP A 140 -9.24 -4.39 -3.07
N GLN A 141 -9.19 -3.31 -3.83
CA GLN A 141 -9.71 -2.00 -3.41
C GLN A 141 -11.17 -2.09 -2.93
N PRO A 142 -11.53 -1.45 -1.82
CA PRO A 142 -12.90 -1.43 -1.32
C PRO A 142 -13.85 -0.76 -2.32
N THR A 143 -15.06 -1.32 -2.42
CA THR A 143 -16.14 -0.76 -3.24
C THR A 143 -16.96 0.23 -2.40
N PRO A 144 -17.05 1.52 -2.76
CA PRO A 144 -17.88 2.48 -2.04
C PRO A 144 -19.33 2.02 -1.94
N GLY A 145 -19.96 2.28 -0.79
CA GLY A 145 -21.35 1.86 -0.53
C GLY A 145 -21.52 0.42 -0.05
N ASP A 146 -20.56 -0.47 -0.38
CA ASP A 146 -20.57 -1.89 0.05
C ASP A 146 -19.45 -2.23 1.06
N ALA A 147 -18.37 -1.45 1.08
CA ALA A 147 -17.25 -1.67 1.99
C ALA A 147 -17.55 -1.22 3.42
N SER A 148 -17.13 -2.04 4.38
CA SER A 148 -17.09 -1.71 5.81
C SER A 148 -15.88 -0.84 6.17
N ASP A 149 -15.93 -0.18 7.34
CA ASP A 149 -14.80 0.62 7.86
C ASP A 149 -13.51 -0.19 8.04
N VAL A 150 -13.64 -1.49 8.36
CA VAL A 150 -12.50 -2.41 8.48
C VAL A 150 -11.84 -2.62 7.12
N GLU A 151 -12.62 -2.73 6.04
CA GLU A 151 -12.10 -2.86 4.67
C GLU A 151 -11.39 -1.59 4.21
N ILE A 152 -12.00 -0.43 4.48
CA ILE A 152 -11.40 0.89 4.19
C ILE A 152 -10.08 1.06 4.96
N THR A 153 -10.06 0.63 6.22
CA THR A 153 -8.86 0.66 7.06
C THR A 153 -7.78 -0.27 6.53
N ALA A 154 -8.10 -1.53 6.20
CA ALA A 154 -7.14 -2.47 5.63
C ALA A 154 -6.52 -1.96 4.32
N TRP A 155 -7.34 -1.33 3.46
CA TRP A 155 -6.88 -0.69 2.23
C TRP A 155 -5.98 0.53 2.48
N THR A 156 -6.30 1.32 3.51
CA THR A 156 -5.48 2.45 3.96
C THR A 156 -4.13 1.97 4.48
N ASN A 157 -4.11 0.90 5.29
CA ASN A 157 -2.91 0.28 5.82
C ASN A 157 -2.00 -0.23 4.69
N LEU A 158 -2.58 -0.86 3.66
CA LEU A 158 -1.85 -1.28 2.47
C LEU A 158 -1.15 -0.11 1.77
N ASN A 159 -1.91 0.96 1.50
CA ASN A 159 -1.38 2.15 0.83
C ASN A 159 -0.29 2.82 1.67
N TYR A 160 -0.43 2.82 2.99
CA TYR A 160 0.58 3.38 3.88
C TYR A 160 1.89 2.58 3.84
N PHE A 161 1.80 1.26 3.82
CA PHE A 161 2.97 0.39 3.64
C PHE A 161 3.68 0.66 2.31
N TYR A 162 2.93 0.79 1.21
CA TYR A 162 3.50 1.15 -0.10
C TYR A 162 4.14 2.53 -0.09
N ALA A 163 3.50 3.49 0.58
CA ALA A 163 4.05 4.83 0.77
C ALA A 163 5.37 4.81 1.53
N LEU A 164 5.49 4.01 2.58
CA LEU A 164 6.73 3.89 3.36
C LEU A 164 7.84 3.18 2.57
N LEU A 165 7.52 2.14 1.80
CA LEU A 165 8.49 1.51 0.91
C LEU A 165 9.05 2.49 -0.12
N THR A 166 8.19 3.31 -0.72
CA THR A 166 8.60 4.40 -1.63
C THR A 166 9.43 5.45 -0.89
N GLY A 167 8.97 5.90 0.29
CA GLY A 167 9.64 6.93 1.08
C GLY A 167 11.04 6.52 1.54
N LYS A 168 11.22 5.25 1.91
CA LYS A 168 12.54 4.66 2.23
C LYS A 168 13.34 4.25 0.99
N GLN A 169 12.78 4.38 -0.21
CA GLN A 169 13.39 3.93 -1.47
C GLN A 169 13.73 2.42 -1.48
N ALA A 170 13.03 1.63 -0.65
CA ALA A 170 13.15 0.17 -0.63
C ALA A 170 12.52 -0.42 -1.91
N ALA A 171 11.39 0.12 -2.35
CA ALA A 171 10.75 -0.19 -3.63
C ALA A 171 10.02 1.03 -4.17
N ASP A 172 10.11 1.30 -5.48
CA ASP A 172 9.36 2.41 -6.09
C ASP A 172 7.91 1.98 -6.39
N ASN A 173 7.03 2.32 -5.46
CA ASN A 173 5.58 2.15 -5.57
C ASN A 173 4.86 3.48 -5.90
N SER A 174 5.59 4.52 -6.32
CA SER A 174 5.05 5.89 -6.48
C SER A 174 3.84 5.97 -7.43
N LEU A 175 3.74 5.09 -8.43
CA LEU A 175 2.62 5.08 -9.36
C LEU A 175 1.27 4.77 -8.66
N PHE A 176 1.28 3.98 -7.59
CA PHE A 176 0.10 3.72 -6.76
C PHE A 176 -0.36 5.00 -6.03
N ALA A 177 0.57 5.91 -5.70
CA ALA A 177 0.22 7.22 -5.15
C ALA A 177 -0.60 8.04 -6.15
N ILE A 178 -0.21 8.06 -7.43
CA ILE A 178 -1.00 8.73 -8.48
C ILE A 178 -2.39 8.11 -8.56
N TRP A 179 -2.54 6.79 -8.48
CA TRP A 179 -3.85 6.14 -8.57
C TRP A 179 -4.74 6.48 -7.37
N ALA A 180 -4.20 6.42 -6.16
CA ALA A 180 -4.92 6.79 -4.94
C ALA A 180 -5.34 8.27 -4.97
N MET A 181 -4.40 9.18 -5.25
CA MET A 181 -4.66 10.62 -5.33
C MET A 181 -5.64 10.97 -6.46
N ARG A 182 -5.51 10.33 -7.63
CA ARG A 182 -6.44 10.56 -8.74
C ARG A 182 -7.86 10.17 -8.37
N GLN A 183 -8.02 8.99 -7.80
CA GLN A 183 -9.33 8.47 -7.43
C GLN A 183 -9.99 9.36 -6.38
N ALA A 184 -9.26 9.78 -5.35
CA ALA A 184 -9.80 10.56 -4.24
C ALA A 184 -9.94 12.07 -4.52
N LEU A 185 -9.05 12.65 -5.33
CA LEU A 185 -8.86 14.11 -5.38
C LEU A 185 -9.01 14.71 -6.78
N GLU A 186 -8.63 13.97 -7.83
CA GLU A 186 -8.72 14.46 -9.21
C GLU A 186 -10.02 14.06 -9.91
N THR A 187 -10.81 13.17 -9.32
CA THR A 187 -12.07 12.68 -9.90
C THR A 187 -13.24 13.28 -9.11
N PRO A 188 -14.20 13.96 -9.77
CA PRO A 188 -15.39 14.44 -9.08
C PRO A 188 -16.25 13.25 -8.67
N HIS A 189 -16.77 13.28 -7.44
CA HIS A 189 -17.71 12.27 -6.95
C HIS A 189 -19.12 12.85 -6.94
N ALA A 190 -20.04 12.06 -7.47
CA ALA A 190 -21.48 12.30 -7.45
C ALA A 190 -22.18 11.04 -6.97
N ASP A 191 -23.41 11.20 -6.47
CA ASP A 191 -24.26 10.07 -6.14
C ASP A 191 -24.54 9.23 -7.39
N ASP A 192 -24.55 7.92 -7.23
CA ASP A 192 -25.05 6.99 -8.23
C ASP A 192 -25.90 5.89 -7.59
N ARG A 193 -26.21 4.84 -8.36
CA ARG A 193 -27.03 3.73 -7.91
C ARG A 193 -26.42 2.96 -6.73
N GLU A 194 -25.10 2.89 -6.68
CA GLU A 194 -24.36 2.01 -5.76
C GLU A 194 -23.88 2.75 -4.52
N SER A 195 -23.59 4.06 -4.62
CA SER A 195 -23.05 4.84 -3.50
C SER A 195 -23.25 6.34 -3.63
N THR A 196 -23.25 7.03 -2.49
CA THR A 196 -23.24 8.49 -2.43
C THR A 196 -21.85 9.06 -2.71
N ALA A 197 -21.77 10.34 -3.06
CA ALA A 197 -20.52 11.06 -3.18
C ALA A 197 -19.70 11.03 -1.87
N ALA A 198 -20.37 11.18 -0.73
CA ALA A 198 -19.75 11.12 0.59
C ALA A 198 -19.10 9.76 0.84
N GLN A 199 -19.80 8.66 0.56
CA GLN A 199 -19.27 7.30 0.72
C GLN A 199 -18.03 7.06 -0.16
N LYS A 200 -17.98 7.63 -1.36
CA LYS A 200 -16.80 7.56 -2.24
C LYS A 200 -15.61 8.31 -1.63
N TYR A 201 -15.83 9.51 -1.12
CA TYR A 201 -14.78 10.25 -0.39
C TYR A 201 -14.30 9.47 0.83
N ASP A 202 -15.21 8.95 1.65
CA ASP A 202 -14.88 8.17 2.85
C ASP A 202 -14.09 6.90 2.52
N THR A 203 -14.35 6.29 1.38
CA THR A 203 -13.63 5.09 0.92
C THR A 203 -12.22 5.41 0.42
N TYR A 204 -12.04 6.50 -0.33
CA TYR A 204 -10.81 6.74 -1.09
C TYR A 204 -9.82 7.72 -0.45
N VAL A 205 -10.32 8.72 0.27
CA VAL A 205 -9.49 9.80 0.84
C VAL A 205 -8.49 9.28 1.88
N PRO A 206 -8.82 8.34 2.79
CA PRO A 206 -7.85 7.82 3.74
C PRO A 206 -6.62 7.18 3.06
N ALA A 207 -6.84 6.36 2.04
CA ALA A 207 -5.76 5.73 1.26
C ALA A 207 -4.91 6.74 0.49
N ALA A 208 -5.51 7.82 -0.03
CA ALA A 208 -4.75 8.91 -0.65
C ALA A 208 -3.91 9.68 0.38
N ALA A 209 -4.49 9.97 1.55
CA ALA A 209 -3.85 10.76 2.60
C ALA A 209 -2.55 10.12 3.12
N VAL A 210 -2.52 8.80 3.26
CA VAL A 210 -1.34 8.09 3.79
C VAL A 210 -0.10 8.17 2.89
N TRP A 211 -0.25 8.47 1.60
CA TRP A 211 0.88 8.79 0.72
C TRP A 211 1.57 10.10 1.09
N ALA A 212 0.83 11.07 1.62
CA ALA A 212 1.38 12.28 2.21
C ALA A 212 2.04 12.05 3.59
N PHE A 213 1.91 10.86 4.19
CA PHE A 213 2.58 10.51 5.44
C PHE A 213 3.83 9.67 5.23
N GLY A 214 3.73 8.62 4.40
CA GLY A 214 4.84 7.67 4.21
C GLY A 214 5.81 8.07 3.10
N GLY A 215 5.29 8.63 2.00
CA GLY A 215 6.07 8.92 0.78
C GLY A 215 6.37 10.41 0.56
N TYR A 216 6.05 11.26 1.53
CA TYR A 216 5.90 12.70 1.34
C TYR A 216 7.11 13.39 0.69
N ARG A 217 8.31 13.08 1.16
CA ARG A 217 9.54 13.73 0.66
C ARG A 217 9.85 13.28 -0.76
N VAL A 218 9.89 11.96 -0.99
CA VAL A 218 10.18 11.37 -2.30
C VAL A 218 9.15 11.85 -3.34
N LEU A 219 7.87 11.84 -3.00
CA LEU A 219 6.82 12.27 -3.93
C LEU A 219 6.83 13.78 -4.22
N PHE A 220 7.18 14.61 -3.23
CA PHE A 220 7.29 16.05 -3.42
C PHE A 220 8.50 16.45 -4.28
N GLU A 221 9.65 15.78 -4.06
CA GLU A 221 10.89 16.02 -4.80
C GLU A 221 10.87 15.42 -6.22
N LYS A 222 10.01 14.43 -6.47
CA LYS A 222 9.91 13.76 -7.78
C LYS A 222 9.32 14.69 -8.83
N ASP A 223 10.09 14.94 -9.88
CA ASP A 223 9.70 15.69 -11.07
C ASP A 223 9.94 14.81 -12.29
N GLU A 224 8.87 14.27 -12.87
CA GLU A 224 8.95 13.24 -13.92
C GLU A 224 7.74 13.28 -14.85
N ASP A 225 7.98 13.57 -16.15
CA ASP A 225 6.96 13.49 -17.20
C ASP A 225 6.76 12.03 -17.63
N LEU A 226 5.63 11.47 -17.24
CA LEU A 226 5.21 10.08 -17.51
C LEU A 226 4.26 10.00 -18.71
N THR A 227 4.14 11.06 -19.50
CA THR A 227 3.29 11.07 -20.69
C THR A 227 3.80 10.02 -21.68
N PRO A 228 2.97 9.05 -22.11
CA PRO A 228 3.40 8.03 -23.04
C PRO A 228 3.88 8.62 -24.35
N LYS A 229 5.04 8.17 -24.82
CA LYS A 229 5.64 8.62 -26.08
C LYS A 229 5.08 7.87 -27.29
N ASP A 230 4.52 6.67 -27.06
CA ASP A 230 3.88 5.83 -28.06
C ASP A 230 2.37 5.72 -27.78
N LYS A 231 1.55 5.86 -28.82
CA LYS A 231 0.08 5.71 -28.75
C LYS A 231 -0.38 4.31 -28.36
N ARG A 232 0.50 3.30 -28.44
CA ARG A 232 0.23 1.91 -28.03
C ARG A 232 0.44 1.68 -26.54
N GLN A 233 1.08 2.60 -25.84
CA GLN A 233 1.30 2.51 -24.40
C GLN A 233 0.07 3.04 -23.65
N GLY A 234 -0.31 2.36 -22.57
CA GLY A 234 -1.27 2.91 -21.62
C GLY A 234 -0.73 4.17 -20.96
N ASN A 235 -1.62 5.01 -20.42
CA ASN A 235 -1.25 6.19 -19.65
C ASN A 235 -1.59 6.00 -18.16
N PRO A 236 -0.80 5.20 -17.42
CA PRO A 236 -1.11 4.91 -16.03
C PRO A 236 -0.96 6.14 -15.13
N ALA A 237 -0.29 7.21 -15.57
CA ALA A 237 -0.09 8.44 -14.81
C ALA A 237 -1.08 9.57 -15.15
N LYS A 238 -2.03 9.34 -16.08
CA LYS A 238 -3.03 10.33 -16.54
C LYS A 238 -3.71 11.07 -15.39
N GLY A 239 -4.13 12.32 -15.61
CA GLY A 239 -5.01 13.02 -14.69
C GLY A 239 -6.42 12.45 -14.59
N GLY A 240 -7.07 12.63 -13.44
CA GLY A 240 -8.53 12.64 -13.31
C GLY A 240 -9.13 13.93 -13.91
N GLU A 241 -10.45 14.02 -13.94
CA GLU A 241 -11.17 15.10 -14.64
C GLU A 241 -10.85 16.51 -14.12
N LEU A 242 -10.55 16.65 -12.83
CA LEU A 242 -10.23 17.93 -12.19
C LEU A 242 -8.77 18.35 -12.44
N TRP A 243 -7.86 17.41 -12.75
CA TRP A 243 -6.48 17.73 -13.08
C TRP A 243 -6.34 18.09 -14.56
N LYS A 244 -5.82 19.29 -14.84
CA LYS A 244 -5.66 19.81 -16.21
C LYS A 244 -4.21 19.80 -16.71
N GLY A 245 -3.26 19.38 -15.86
CA GLY A 245 -1.86 19.23 -16.24
C GLY A 245 -1.56 17.91 -16.94
N LYS A 246 -0.27 17.58 -17.05
CA LYS A 246 0.19 16.37 -17.74
C LYS A 246 0.07 15.12 -16.88
N ALA A 247 0.36 13.97 -17.48
CA ALA A 247 0.58 12.73 -16.77
C ALA A 247 2.00 12.73 -16.17
N GLU A 248 2.15 13.26 -14.96
CA GLU A 248 3.47 13.51 -14.37
C GLU A 248 3.45 13.44 -12.83
N PHE A 249 4.64 13.37 -12.25
CA PHE A 249 4.92 13.90 -10.92
C PHE A 249 5.45 15.32 -11.08
N SER A 250 4.83 16.28 -10.39
CA SER A 250 5.24 17.69 -10.41
C SER A 250 4.77 18.40 -9.15
N LYS A 251 5.44 19.51 -8.81
CA LYS A 251 5.05 20.34 -7.66
C LYS A 251 3.66 20.94 -7.88
N GLU A 252 3.31 21.29 -9.11
CA GLU A 252 1.99 21.77 -9.49
C GLU A 252 0.90 20.75 -9.15
N ARG A 253 1.13 19.47 -9.48
CA ARG A 253 0.19 18.38 -9.16
C ARG A 253 0.13 18.10 -7.66
N TRP A 254 1.26 18.18 -6.97
CA TRP A 254 1.32 18.08 -5.51
C TRP A 254 0.49 19.16 -4.81
N TYR A 255 0.67 20.44 -5.19
CA TYR A 255 -0.11 21.54 -4.63
C TYR A 255 -1.58 21.43 -4.99
N PHE A 256 -1.91 20.97 -6.20
CA PHE A 256 -3.29 20.66 -6.55
C PHE A 256 -3.90 19.64 -5.58
N TRP A 257 -3.25 18.49 -5.32
CA TRP A 257 -3.74 17.51 -4.36
C TRP A 257 -3.92 18.08 -2.95
N ARG A 258 -2.99 18.94 -2.49
CA ARG A 258 -3.13 19.63 -1.20
C ARG A 258 -4.41 20.47 -1.14
N GLU A 259 -4.69 21.27 -2.18
CA GLU A 259 -5.93 22.07 -2.24
C GLU A 259 -7.18 21.17 -2.24
N ARG A 260 -7.15 20.04 -2.95
CA ARG A 260 -8.26 19.08 -2.95
C ARG A 260 -8.50 18.46 -1.58
N PHE A 261 -7.45 18.11 -0.83
CA PHE A 261 -7.61 17.69 0.57
C PHE A 261 -8.21 18.80 1.44
N ALA A 262 -7.83 20.06 1.22
CA ALA A 262 -8.39 21.20 1.94
C ALA A 262 -9.89 21.39 1.66
N GLU A 263 -10.35 21.10 0.46
CA GLU A 263 -11.78 21.08 0.13
C GLU A 263 -12.51 19.93 0.82
N VAL A 264 -12.00 18.70 0.74
CA VAL A 264 -12.59 17.54 1.40
C VAL A 264 -12.68 17.75 2.91
N GLY A 265 -11.65 18.31 3.54
CA GLY A 265 -11.62 18.62 4.97
C GLY A 265 -12.70 19.60 5.45
N LYS A 266 -13.41 20.27 4.52
CA LYS A 266 -14.52 21.21 4.77
C LYS A 266 -15.89 20.66 4.37
N MET A 267 -15.97 19.47 3.76
CA MET A 267 -17.24 18.90 3.29
C MET A 267 -18.08 18.37 4.46
N GLY A 268 -19.22 19.02 4.74
CA GLY A 268 -20.08 18.68 5.88
C GLY A 268 -20.66 17.26 5.85
N ASP A 269 -20.88 16.72 4.66
CA ASP A 269 -21.54 15.42 4.46
C ASP A 269 -20.58 14.23 4.48
N VAL A 270 -19.26 14.48 4.45
CA VAL A 270 -18.20 13.46 4.54
C VAL A 270 -17.95 13.10 6.00
N ASN A 271 -17.57 11.86 6.32
CA ASN A 271 -17.35 11.46 7.71
C ASN A 271 -16.24 12.28 8.40
N GLU A 272 -16.37 12.49 9.71
CA GLU A 272 -15.39 13.31 10.45
C GLU A 272 -13.98 12.72 10.39
N GLN A 273 -13.83 11.40 10.47
CA GLN A 273 -12.53 10.74 10.38
C GLN A 273 -11.84 11.04 9.04
N THR A 274 -12.60 11.01 7.94
CA THR A 274 -12.13 11.34 6.59
C THR A 274 -11.72 12.81 6.48
N ARG A 275 -12.52 13.72 7.06
CA ARG A 275 -12.16 15.14 7.11
C ARG A 275 -10.88 15.39 7.92
N VAL A 276 -10.75 14.72 9.07
CA VAL A 276 -9.55 14.81 9.92
C VAL A 276 -8.33 14.33 9.16
N VAL A 277 -8.37 13.14 8.55
CA VAL A 277 -7.21 12.60 7.84
C VAL A 277 -6.85 13.43 6.60
N ALA A 278 -7.82 14.05 5.92
CA ALA A 278 -7.57 15.02 4.86
C ALA A 278 -6.83 16.26 5.39
N ARG A 279 -7.22 16.79 6.56
CA ARG A 279 -6.54 17.92 7.20
C ARG A 279 -5.12 17.56 7.67
N ASP A 280 -4.94 16.36 8.21
CA ASP A 280 -3.63 15.84 8.60
C ASP A 280 -2.70 15.72 7.37
N ALA A 281 -3.24 15.27 6.23
CA ALA A 281 -2.50 15.19 4.97
C ALA A 281 -1.97 16.55 4.53
N ILE A 282 -2.77 17.62 4.61
CA ILE A 282 -2.34 18.99 4.28
C ILE A 282 -1.10 19.38 5.09
N GLN A 283 -1.13 19.18 6.42
CA GLN A 283 0.01 19.51 7.28
C GLN A 283 1.26 18.71 6.89
N ALA A 284 1.11 17.43 6.57
CA ALA A 284 2.22 16.61 6.12
C ALA A 284 2.78 17.08 4.76
N MET A 285 1.90 17.48 3.84
CA MET A 285 2.29 18.01 2.53
C MET A 285 2.99 19.37 2.63
N GLU A 286 2.57 20.22 3.55
CA GLU A 286 3.23 21.51 3.84
C GLU A 286 4.62 21.29 4.45
N ARG A 287 4.75 20.34 5.39
CA ARG A 287 6.06 19.97 5.93
C ARG A 287 7.02 19.54 4.82
N ALA A 288 6.58 18.69 3.90
CA ALA A 288 7.37 18.26 2.74
C ALA A 288 7.92 19.46 1.95
N ALA A 289 7.08 20.45 1.68
CA ALA A 289 7.45 21.65 0.93
C ALA A 289 8.37 22.61 1.72
N THR A 290 8.34 22.58 3.05
CA THR A 290 9.24 23.40 3.87
C THR A 290 10.66 22.85 3.97
N PHE A 291 10.86 21.53 3.89
CA PHE A 291 12.20 20.93 3.86
C PHE A 291 13.02 21.34 2.63
N GLU A 292 12.39 21.83 1.56
CA GLU A 292 13.07 22.44 0.41
C GLU A 292 13.80 23.76 0.75
N LYS A 293 13.41 24.44 1.83
CA LYS A 293 13.94 25.76 2.20
C LYS A 293 15.13 25.71 3.17
N MET A 294 15.57 24.53 3.60
CA MET A 294 16.72 24.31 4.49
C MET A 294 17.90 23.77 3.71
#